data_AF-A0ABD6DNL3-F1
#
_entry.id   AF-A0ABD6DNL3-F1
#
_cell.length_a   1.000
_cell.length_b   1.000
_cell.length_c   1.000
_cell.angle_alpha   90.00
_cell.angle_beta   90.00
_cell.angle_gamma   90.00
#
_symmetry.space_group_name_H-M   'P 1'
#
loop_
_entity.id
_entity.type
_entity.pdbx_description
1 polymer ?
#
loop_
_entity_poly.entity_id
_entity_poly.type
_entity_poly.pdbx_seq_one_letter_code
_entity_poly.pdbx_strand_id
1 'polypeptide(L)' 'MASLADQFRAAPVLVSLSLGSLLACVGLFFGTMALLALGYTDGTRPLWLAVVVVGVAVTVLWNVCYPLYDAFAA' A
#
# COMPACT_ATOMS: atom_id res chain seq x y z
N MET A 1 4.01 22.32 12.42
CA MET A 1 3.90 20.94 11.90
C MET A 1 3.49 20.06 13.06
N ALA A 2 2.30 19.45 13.03
CA ALA A 2 1.91 18.50 14.07
C ALA A 2 2.83 17.27 14.01
N SER A 3 3.33 16.82 15.15
CA SER A 3 4.20 15.64 15.19
C SER A 3 3.41 14.40 14.76
N LEU A 4 4.10 13.36 14.24
CA LEU A 4 3.47 12.07 13.97
C LEU A 4 2.75 11.51 15.21
N ALA A 5 3.28 11.77 16.40
CA ALA A 5 2.67 11.37 17.66
C ALA A 5 1.31 12.06 17.91
N ASP A 6 1.16 13.32 17.52
CA ASP A 6 -0.12 14.04 17.63
C ASP A 6 -1.16 13.50 16.64
N GLN A 7 -0.73 13.16 15.43
CA GLN A 7 -1.60 12.56 14.41
C GLN A 7 -2.05 11.15 14.80
N PHE A 8 -1.14 10.33 15.37
CA PHE A 8 -1.47 9.00 15.89
C PHE A 8 -2.48 9.05 17.03
N ARG A 9 -2.46 10.09 17.87
CA ARG A 9 -3.47 10.27 18.93
C ARG A 9 -4.83 10.67 18.39
N ALA A 10 -4.87 11.45 17.31
CA ALA A 10 -6.13 11.92 16.72
C ALA A 10 -6.83 10.84 15.88
N ALA A 11 -6.08 10.07 15.09
CA ALA A 11 -6.64 9.06 14.19
C ALA A 11 -5.67 7.88 14.00
N PRO A 12 -5.47 7.03 15.03
CA PRO A 12 -4.43 5.99 15.03
C PRO A 12 -4.58 5.02 13.85
N VAL A 13 -5.81 4.61 13.53
CA VAL A 13 -6.10 3.67 12.44
C VAL A 13 -5.69 4.27 11.10
N LEU A 14 -6.07 5.51 10.83
CA LEU A 14 -5.87 6.20 9.55
C LEU A 14 -4.38 6.49 9.31
N VAL A 15 -3.65 6.84 10.37
CA VAL A 15 -2.21 7.06 10.32
C VAL A 15 -1.47 5.74 10.08
N SER A 16 -1.83 4.65 10.77
CA SER A 16 -1.28 3.31 10.51
C SER A 16 -1.53 2.85 9.06
N LEU A 17 -2.75 3.06 8.54
CA LEU A 17 -3.13 2.71 7.18
C LEU A 17 -2.32 3.50 6.13
N SER A 18 -2.08 4.79 6.41
CA SER A 18 -1.29 5.68 5.57
C SER A 18 0.19 5.26 5.54
N LEU A 19 0.78 4.97 6.71
CA LEU A 19 2.14 4.46 6.82
C LEU A 19 2.31 3.09 6.14
N GLY A 20 1.35 2.18 6.34
CA GLY A 20 1.34 0.88 5.67
C GLY A 20 1.26 1.02 4.15
N SER A 21 0.41 1.91 3.65
CA SER A 21 0.29 2.19 2.21
C SER A 21 1.55 2.81 1.64
N LEU A 22 2.20 3.73 2.37
CA LEU A 22 3.47 4.31 1.98
C LEU A 22 4.55 3.23 1.83
N LEU A 23 4.68 2.35 2.83
CA LEU A 23 5.62 1.23 2.79
C LEU A 23 5.32 0.27 1.64
N ALA A 24 4.04 -0.04 1.38
CA ALA A 24 3.64 -0.87 0.26
C ALA A 24 4.01 -0.22 -1.08
N CYS A 25 3.77 1.08 -1.27
CA CYS A 25 4.15 1.81 -2.48
C CYS A 25 5.67 1.85 -2.68
N VAL A 26 6.44 2.10 -1.62
CA VAL A 26 7.91 2.07 -1.66
C VAL A 26 8.41 0.67 -2.03
N GLY A 27 7.87 -0.36 -1.39
CA GLY A 27 8.21 -1.76 -1.68
C GLY A 27 7.84 -2.16 -3.10
N LEU A 28 6.67 -1.77 -3.60
CA LEU A 28 6.25 -1.97 -4.98
C LEU A 28 7.19 -1.28 -5.95
N PHE A 29 7.60 -0.04 -5.68
CA PHE A 29 8.51 0.70 -6.55
C PHE A 29 9.86 -0.01 -6.68
N PHE A 30 10.54 -0.25 -5.57
CA PHE A 30 11.85 -0.91 -5.59
C PHE A 30 11.77 -2.37 -6.04
N GLY A 31 10.72 -3.09 -5.64
CA GLY A 31 10.46 -4.46 -6.06
C GLY A 31 10.22 -4.57 -7.56
N THR A 32 9.43 -3.65 -8.13
CA THR A 32 9.19 -3.61 -9.59
C THR A 32 10.48 -3.27 -10.34
N MET A 33 11.27 -2.30 -9.88
CA MET A 33 12.57 -1.99 -10.48
C MET A 33 13.53 -3.18 -10.46
N ALA A 34 13.62 -3.90 -9.33
CA ALA A 34 14.44 -5.10 -9.23
C ALA A 34 13.95 -6.22 -10.17
N LEU A 35 12.62 -6.44 -10.24
CA LEU A 35 12.02 -7.42 -11.14
C LEU A 35 12.21 -7.07 -12.62
N LEU A 36 12.15 -5.78 -12.97
CA LEU A 36 12.45 -5.31 -14.32
C LEU A 36 13.89 -5.62 -14.70
N ALA A 37 14.85 -5.43 -13.79
CA ALA A 37 16.26 -5.76 -14.03
C ALA A 37 16.51 -7.28 -14.20
N LEU A 38 15.74 -8.12 -13.50
CA LEU A 38 15.79 -9.58 -13.60
C LEU A 38 15.09 -10.13 -14.85
N GLY A 39 14.15 -9.38 -15.43
CA GLY A 39 13.34 -9.80 -16.56
C GLY A 39 12.23 -10.80 -16.20
N TYR A 40 11.49 -11.21 -17.23
CA TYR A 40 10.40 -12.18 -17.09
C TYR A 40 10.87 -13.60 -17.43
N THR A 41 10.80 -14.48 -16.44
CA THR A 41 11.10 -15.92 -16.55
C THR A 41 10.04 -16.70 -15.77
N ASP A 42 9.95 -18.02 -15.98
CA ASP A 42 9.01 -18.86 -15.19
C ASP A 42 9.28 -18.79 -13.69
N GLY A 43 10.53 -18.54 -13.27
CA GLY A 43 10.90 -18.35 -11.87
C GLY A 43 10.49 -17.00 -11.27
N THR A 44 10.42 -15.93 -12.09
CA THR A 44 10.03 -14.59 -11.62
C THR A 44 8.53 -14.31 -11.75
N ARG A 45 7.79 -15.12 -12.51
CA ARG A 45 6.32 -15.04 -12.65
C ARG A 45 5.55 -14.89 -11.33
N PRO A 46 5.78 -15.68 -10.26
CA PRO A 46 5.06 -15.51 -9.01
C PRO A 46 5.35 -14.15 -8.33
N LEU A 47 6.56 -13.61 -8.48
CA LEU A 47 6.93 -12.31 -7.92
C LEU A 47 6.22 -11.16 -8.66
N TRP A 48 6.09 -11.26 -9.99
CA TRP A 48 5.29 -10.32 -10.77
C TRP A 48 3.80 -10.34 -10.37
N LEU A 49 3.24 -11.53 -10.13
CA LEU A 49 1.88 -11.65 -9.61
C LEU A 49 1.74 -11.00 -8.22
N ALA A 50 2.72 -11.19 -7.34
CA ALA A 50 2.70 -10.56 -6.02
C ALA A 50 2.68 -9.02 -6.11
N VAL A 51 3.46 -8.42 -7.02
CA VAL A 51 3.43 -6.98 -7.29
C VAL A 51 2.03 -6.52 -7.70
N VAL A 52 1.40 -7.23 -8.64
CA VAL A 52 0.03 -6.90 -9.10
C VAL A 52 -0.98 -7.01 -7.96
N VAL A 53 -0.94 -8.11 -7.20
CA VAL A 53 -1.87 -8.35 -6.08
C VAL A 53 -1.73 -7.26 -5.02
N VAL A 54 -0.51 -6.89 -4.64
CA VAL A 54 -0.26 -5.83 -3.65
C VAL A 54 -0.73 -4.48 -4.19
N GLY A 55 -0.45 -4.16 -5.46
CA GLY A 55 -0.92 -2.93 -6.09
C GLY A 55 -2.45 -2.82 -6.08
N VAL A 56 -3.14 -3.89 -6.50
CA VAL A 56 -4.61 -3.96 -6.48
C VAL A 56 -5.15 -3.79 -5.06
N ALA A 57 -4.56 -4.46 -4.06
CA ALA A 57 -5.00 -4.35 -2.67
C ALA A 57 -4.91 -2.90 -2.16
N VAL A 58 -3.81 -2.19 -2.44
CA VAL A 58 -3.65 -0.78 -2.08
C VAL A 58 -4.69 0.09 -2.81
N THR A 59 -4.94 -0.16 -4.10
CA THR A 59 -5.97 0.57 -4.85
C THR A 59 -7.36 0.37 -4.26
N VAL A 60 -7.75 -0.87 -3.97
CA VAL A 60 -9.07 -1.20 -3.39
C VAL A 60 -9.22 -0.59 -2.00
N LEU A 61 -8.16 -0.64 -1.18
CA LEU A 61 -8.16 -0.05 0.16
C LEU A 61 -8.56 1.43 0.12
N TRP A 62 -7.97 2.22 -0.79
CA TRP A 62 -8.23 3.66 -0.85
C TRP A 62 -9.43 4.06 -1.69
N ASN A 63 -9.77 3.31 -2.74
CA ASN A 63 -10.89 3.67 -3.63
C ASN A 63 -12.23 3.04 -3.21
N VAL A 64 -12.21 1.98 -2.39
CA VAL A 64 -13.42 1.26 -1.98
C VAL A 64 -13.53 1.24 -0.46
N CYS A 65 -12.54 0.71 0.25
CA CYS A 65 -12.64 0.54 1.70
C CYS A 65 -12.68 1.87 2.45
N TYR A 66 -11.84 2.83 2.06
CA TYR A 66 -11.80 4.14 2.72
C TYR A 66 -13.11 4.93 2.53
N PRO A 67 -13.67 5.08 1.31
CA PRO A 67 -14.97 5.73 1.13
C PRO A 67 -16.11 5.04 1.89
N LEU A 68 -16.09 3.71 1.96
CA LEU A 68 -17.08 2.96 2.75
C LEU A 68 -16.92 3.21 4.25
N TYR A 69 -15.70 3.20 4.76
CA TYR A 69 -15.42 3.55 6.15
C TYR A 69 -15.92 4.97 6.48
N ASP A 70 -15.61 5.93 5.62
CA ASP A 70 -16.03 7.33 5.80
C ASP A 70 -17.57 7.48 5.74
N ALA A 71 -18.24 6.73 4.87
CA ALA A 71 -19.70 6.80 4.74
C ALA A 71 -20.47 6.13 5.88
N PHE A 72 -19.90 5.11 6.55
CA PHE A 72 -20.64 4.27 7.50
C PHE A 72 -20.08 4.29 8.93
N ALA A 73 -18.85 4.76 9.15
CA ALA A 73 -18.16 4.67 10.44
C ALA A 73 -17.47 5.97 10.91
N ALA A 74 -17.38 7.01 10.06
CA ALA A 74 -16.90 8.34 10.43
C ALA A 74 -18.08 9.26 10.80
#